data_AF-A0A2G8LG67-F1
#
_entry.id   AF-A0A2G8LG67-F1
#
_cell.length_a   1.000
_cell.length_b   1.000
_cell.length_c   1.000
_cell.angle_alpha   90.00
_cell.angle_beta   90.00
_cell.angle_gamma   90.00
#
_symmetry.space_group_name_H-M   'P 1'
#
loop_
_entity.id
_entity.type
_entity.pdbx_description
1 polymer ?
#
loop_
_entity_poly.entity_id
_entity_poly.type
_entity_poly.pdbx_seq_one_letter_code
_entity_poly.pdbx_strand_id
1 'polypeptide(L)'
;MDLNHEQLCDAVKVLSAVSRINSAVDAGEPSETVNQLLQVEACIGDVDQEESVAQRYQESLETAKRRKEGQDFVSQEGIQQVVDEVNAKVKEEHDRILAVAQINESVDKESVSETLESLQMPQAQLKNVEDDNAVLYQLELKAAKTAKAESSEDEAAVLWLDEIQETVDQSNKKASDANKLAVAMASVNELVDGDDKDALVEALKSSDISLMSLSSECALEYQEELKLAKQEKAKVRFTKVTWFGRVHGASGGGGANRDPDSAWIEPENFEASNNQLTKEDIQAVVSKTTASYNRALLFQANEPHIIQLQAQVRGMLVRKRFQERKNFLTEQLPAIIKIQSWYKGYKQRQAYKTRMEYLHNQLPLIIRLQAMSRMWQARSKYRARLKHFSDNVNAVVKLQAFWRSQKARNDYFVLKLQELRGKVVKQIRSNQKLEQDLNLMDIKIGLLIKNRIPCSYSGLKALSKDKREMLEGYQNLLYLLQTNPNYLAKLIFAMPQSKTTKFMESVILTLYNYAANQREEYLLLKLFKTALQEEIKSTCLTYVICFHGDVIDIKMPFLALAKTNFTLEPSMCCSFVIAIGSNG
;
A
#
# COMPACT_ATOMS: atom_id res chain seq x y z
N MET A 1 83.88 93.03 50.63
CA MET A 1 82.97 94.16 50.39
C MET A 1 82.32 94.46 51.73
N ASP A 2 82.56 95.64 52.29
CA ASP A 2 81.93 96.06 53.53
C ASP A 2 80.42 96.21 53.28
N LEU A 3 79.61 95.27 53.79
CA LEU A 3 78.16 95.44 53.76
C LEU A 3 77.81 96.64 54.64
N ASN A 4 77.12 97.63 54.07
CA ASN A 4 76.64 98.80 54.81
C ASN A 4 75.67 98.34 55.92
N HIS A 5 75.59 99.04 57.06
CA HIS A 5 74.75 98.61 58.20
C HIS A 5 73.28 98.39 57.80
N GLU A 6 72.77 99.17 56.86
CA GLU A 6 71.46 98.98 56.24
C GLU A 6 71.33 97.63 55.52
N GLN A 7 72.33 97.21 54.76
CA GLN A 7 72.32 95.93 54.02
C GLN A 7 72.36 94.72 54.96
N LEU A 8 73.07 94.82 56.10
CA LEU A 8 73.07 93.80 57.15
C LEU A 8 71.72 93.72 57.87
N CYS A 9 71.11 94.88 58.18
CA CYS A 9 69.78 94.94 58.77
C CYS A 9 68.72 94.34 57.85
N ASP A 10 68.81 94.59 56.54
CA ASP A 10 67.85 94.06 55.57
C ASP A 10 68.03 92.55 55.33
N ALA A 11 69.28 92.05 55.29
CA ALA A 11 69.54 90.61 55.22
C ALA A 11 69.02 89.83 56.44
N VAL A 12 69.10 90.40 57.65
CA VAL A 12 68.56 89.78 58.87
C VAL A 12 67.02 89.76 58.86
N LYS A 13 66.37 90.79 58.32
CA LYS A 13 64.91 90.82 58.15
C LYS A 13 64.45 89.70 57.19
N VAL A 14 65.14 89.53 56.05
CA VAL A 14 64.83 88.46 55.08
C VAL A 14 65.02 87.08 55.70
N LEU A 15 66.14 86.82 56.38
CA LEU A 15 66.37 85.53 57.05
C LEU A 15 65.36 85.26 58.17
N SER A 16 64.95 86.30 58.91
CA SER A 16 63.89 86.17 59.92
C SER A 16 62.54 85.85 59.28
N ALA A 17 62.21 86.45 58.13
CA ALA A 17 60.97 86.20 57.42
C ALA A 17 60.95 84.78 56.82
N VAL A 18 62.05 84.34 56.20
CA VAL A 18 62.22 82.96 55.71
C VAL A 18 62.10 81.93 56.84
N SER A 19 62.63 82.24 58.03
CA SER A 19 62.44 81.37 59.21
C SER A 19 60.98 81.29 59.63
N ARG A 20 60.24 82.40 59.64
CA ARG A 20 58.81 82.39 59.97
C ARG A 20 58.00 81.61 58.94
N ILE A 21 58.33 81.74 57.64
CA ILE A 21 57.71 80.95 56.58
C ILE A 21 57.96 79.46 56.80
N ASN A 22 59.21 79.05 57.06
CA ASN A 22 59.52 77.63 57.30
C ASN A 22 58.79 77.08 58.54
N SER A 23 58.63 77.88 59.60
CA SER A 23 57.86 77.49 60.79
C SER A 23 56.34 77.44 60.53
N ALA A 24 55.82 78.34 59.69
CA ALA A 24 54.42 78.30 59.26
C ALA A 24 54.14 77.04 58.41
N VAL A 25 55.07 76.67 57.51
CA VAL A 25 54.99 75.41 56.77
C VAL A 25 55.01 74.21 57.73
N ASP A 26 55.83 74.21 58.77
CA ASP A 26 55.85 73.12 59.79
C ASP A 26 54.57 73.04 60.62
N ALA A 27 53.89 74.17 60.82
CA ALA A 27 52.62 74.22 61.52
C ALA A 27 51.48 73.57 60.71
N GLY A 28 51.66 73.40 59.40
CA GLY A 28 50.69 72.73 58.53
C GLY A 28 49.48 73.59 58.17
N GLU A 29 49.53 74.90 58.40
CA GLU A 29 48.41 75.84 58.23
C GLU A 29 48.57 76.68 56.94
N PRO A 30 47.82 76.38 55.86
CA PRO A 30 48.00 77.05 54.56
C PRO A 30 47.83 78.56 54.60
N SER A 31 46.83 79.05 55.33
CA SER A 31 46.54 80.48 55.44
C SER A 31 47.66 81.24 56.16
N GLU A 32 48.27 80.62 57.18
CA GLU A 32 49.40 81.22 57.89
C GLU A 32 50.65 81.22 57.02
N THR A 33 50.89 80.15 56.26
CA THR A 33 52.00 80.10 55.30
C THR A 33 51.90 81.19 54.24
N VAL A 34 50.73 81.42 53.65
CA VAL A 34 50.52 82.52 52.71
C VAL A 34 50.66 83.90 53.37
N ASN A 35 50.13 84.09 54.58
CA ASN A 35 50.30 85.33 55.33
C ASN A 35 51.78 85.67 55.60
N GLN A 36 52.62 84.66 55.84
CA GLN A 36 54.05 84.83 56.00
C GLN A 36 54.78 85.06 54.66
N LEU A 37 54.33 84.43 53.57
CA LEU A 37 54.85 84.66 52.21
C LEU A 37 54.57 86.09 51.71
N LEU A 38 53.44 86.68 52.12
CA LEU A 38 53.03 88.05 51.76
C LEU A 38 53.76 89.16 52.54
N GLN A 39 54.51 88.82 53.59
CA GLN A 39 55.24 89.83 54.36
C GLN A 39 56.29 90.50 53.47
N VAL A 40 56.34 91.83 53.53
CA VAL A 40 57.27 92.64 52.70
C VAL A 40 58.72 92.26 52.98
N GLU A 41 59.03 91.86 54.21
CA GLU A 41 60.34 91.39 54.65
C GLU A 41 60.75 90.03 54.08
N ALA A 42 59.81 89.23 53.57
CA ALA A 42 60.11 87.91 52.99
C ALA A 42 60.75 88.01 51.59
N CYS A 43 60.58 89.16 50.92
CA CYS A 43 61.03 89.39 49.54
C CYS A 43 60.64 88.26 48.58
N ILE A 44 59.41 87.72 48.73
CA ILE A 44 58.83 86.74 47.81
C ILE A 44 57.87 87.47 46.87
N GLY A 45 58.06 87.30 45.56
CA GLY A 45 57.24 87.91 44.51
C GLY A 45 56.08 87.01 44.08
N ASP A 46 55.05 87.63 43.49
CA ASP A 46 53.93 86.98 42.80
C ASP A 46 53.12 85.98 43.64
N VAL A 47 53.06 86.14 44.96
CA VAL A 47 52.26 85.28 45.84
C VAL A 47 50.77 85.58 45.65
N ASP A 48 50.01 84.56 45.23
CA ASP A 48 48.55 84.63 45.13
C ASP A 48 47.90 84.56 46.52
N GLN A 49 46.82 85.34 46.70
CA GLN A 49 46.05 85.40 47.94
C GLN A 49 44.83 84.45 47.93
N GLU A 50 44.56 83.78 46.80
CA GLU A 50 43.48 82.80 46.71
C GLU A 50 43.70 81.61 47.65
N GLU A 51 42.65 81.27 48.39
CA GLU A 51 42.65 80.18 49.37
C GLU A 51 42.93 78.80 48.73
N SER A 52 42.53 78.62 47.47
CA SER A 52 42.81 77.41 46.67
C SER A 52 44.29 77.23 46.33
N VAL A 53 45.02 78.33 46.11
CA VAL A 53 46.45 78.35 45.80
C VAL A 53 47.26 78.26 47.09
N ALA A 54 46.75 78.81 48.19
CA ALA A 54 47.38 78.73 49.51
C ALA A 54 47.71 77.29 49.93
N GLN A 55 46.77 76.37 49.70
CA GLN A 55 46.99 74.95 49.97
C GLN A 55 48.07 74.34 49.06
N ARG A 56 48.14 74.74 47.79
CA ARG A 56 49.14 74.25 46.84
C ARG A 56 50.55 74.75 47.17
N TYR A 57 50.67 75.99 47.65
CA TYR A 57 51.94 76.50 48.17
C TYR A 57 52.38 75.70 49.40
N GLN A 58 51.49 75.47 50.37
CA GLN A 58 51.77 74.69 51.58
C GLN A 58 52.28 73.29 51.23
N GLU A 59 51.53 72.54 50.42
CA GLU A 59 51.91 71.17 50.04
C GLU A 59 53.23 71.14 49.26
N SER A 60 53.43 72.07 48.32
CA SER A 60 54.64 72.13 47.50
C SER A 60 55.88 72.50 48.34
N LEU A 61 55.75 73.43 49.30
CA LEU A 61 56.82 73.79 50.23
C LEU A 61 57.15 72.67 51.21
N GLU A 62 56.14 71.94 51.70
CA GLU A 62 56.37 70.72 52.51
C GLU A 62 57.15 69.66 51.70
N THR A 63 56.76 69.43 50.44
CA THR A 63 57.50 68.48 49.59
C THR A 63 58.93 68.94 49.31
N ALA A 64 59.15 70.25 49.12
CA ALA A 64 60.47 70.83 48.94
C ALA A 64 61.34 70.68 50.20
N LYS A 65 60.77 70.85 51.40
CA LYS A 65 61.45 70.56 52.68
C LYS A 65 61.85 69.10 52.81
N ARG A 66 60.94 68.17 52.50
CA ARG A 66 61.20 66.72 52.56
C ARG A 66 62.29 66.25 51.58
N ARG A 67 62.45 66.93 50.44
CA ARG A 67 63.44 66.57 49.41
C ARG A 67 64.88 66.93 49.79
N LYS A 68 65.10 67.85 50.74
CA LYS A 68 66.44 68.25 51.18
C LYS A 68 66.90 67.34 52.34
N GLU A 69 67.45 66.18 52.01
CA GLU A 69 68.06 65.28 53.00
C GLU A 69 69.13 66.01 53.83
N GLY A 70 68.81 66.31 55.09
CA GLY A 70 69.73 66.93 56.06
C GLY A 70 69.66 68.46 56.21
N GLN A 71 68.73 69.15 55.53
CA GLN A 71 68.44 70.57 55.79
C GLN A 71 66.93 70.75 56.05
N ASP A 72 66.55 71.02 57.30
CA ASP A 72 65.16 71.34 57.74
C ASP A 72 64.65 72.71 57.25
N PHE A 73 65.34 73.32 56.28
CA PHE A 73 65.17 74.73 55.92
C PHE A 73 65.23 74.95 54.41
N VAL A 74 64.19 75.58 53.86
CA VAL A 74 64.20 76.08 52.49
C VAL A 74 64.74 77.51 52.50
N SER A 75 65.76 77.79 51.68
CA SER A 75 66.28 79.14 51.47
C SER A 75 65.25 80.01 50.76
N GLN A 76 65.38 81.33 50.87
CA GLN A 76 64.52 82.29 50.16
C GLN A 76 64.42 81.98 48.65
N GLU A 77 65.55 81.69 47.99
CA GLU A 77 65.58 81.29 46.57
C GLU A 77 64.79 80.02 46.29
N GLY A 78 64.85 79.03 47.19
CA GLY A 78 64.07 77.80 47.06
C GLY A 78 62.58 78.01 47.32
N ILE A 79 62.22 78.94 48.20
CA ILE A 79 60.82 79.32 48.43
C ILE A 79 60.28 80.06 47.21
N GLN A 80 61.03 81.01 46.65
CA GLN A 80 60.64 81.70 45.41
C GLN A 80 60.46 80.73 44.25
N GLN A 81 61.40 79.78 44.07
CA GLN A 81 61.28 78.77 43.03
C GLN A 81 60.00 77.93 43.19
N VAL A 82 59.64 77.54 44.41
CA VAL A 82 58.40 76.80 44.66
C VAL A 82 57.16 77.65 44.37
N VAL A 83 57.16 78.92 44.75
CA VAL A 83 56.07 79.86 44.44
C VAL A 83 55.93 80.05 42.93
N ASP A 84 57.03 80.27 42.21
CA ASP A 84 57.07 80.40 40.75
C ASP A 84 56.57 79.12 40.07
N GLU A 85 56.99 77.94 40.54
CA GLU A 85 56.54 76.65 40.02
C GLU A 85 55.05 76.40 40.26
N VAL A 86 54.53 76.75 41.44
CA VAL A 86 53.10 76.62 41.76
C VAL A 86 52.28 77.60 40.91
N ASN A 87 52.73 78.85 40.77
CA ASN A 87 52.09 79.86 39.94
C ASN A 87 52.09 79.48 38.48
N ALA A 88 53.20 78.96 37.96
CA ALA A 88 53.28 78.47 36.59
C ALA A 88 52.28 77.34 36.35
N LYS A 89 52.14 76.39 37.29
CA LYS A 89 51.16 75.29 37.19
C LYS A 89 49.72 75.80 37.27
N VAL A 90 49.41 76.71 38.20
CA VAL A 90 48.06 77.29 38.33
C VAL A 90 47.70 78.07 37.08
N LYS A 91 48.64 78.86 36.55
CA LYS A 91 48.46 79.59 35.30
C LYS A 91 48.26 78.64 34.12
N GLU A 92 49.04 77.57 34.01
CA GLU A 92 48.86 76.55 32.97
C GLU A 92 47.47 75.88 33.04
N GLU A 93 47.01 75.53 34.24
CA GLU A 93 45.66 74.99 34.44
C GLU A 93 44.57 76.00 34.07
N HIS A 94 44.73 77.28 34.47
CA HIS A 94 43.81 78.35 34.13
C HIS A 94 43.75 78.60 32.61
N ASP A 95 44.90 78.73 31.97
CA ASP A 95 45.03 78.90 30.52
C ASP A 95 44.39 77.72 29.77
N ARG A 96 44.50 76.49 30.32
CA ARG A 96 43.85 75.30 29.78
C ARG A 96 42.33 75.33 29.91
N ILE A 97 41.80 75.81 31.05
CA ILE A 97 40.35 76.00 31.24
C ILE A 97 39.81 77.02 30.24
N LEU A 98 40.51 78.14 30.05
CA LEU A 98 40.15 79.15 29.06
C LEU A 98 40.17 78.58 27.64
N ALA A 99 41.17 77.76 27.31
CA ALA A 99 41.26 77.12 26.01
C ALA A 99 40.07 76.18 25.75
N VAL A 100 39.71 75.35 26.73
CA VAL A 100 38.52 74.46 26.65
C VAL A 100 37.22 75.25 26.53
N ALA A 101 37.08 76.36 27.25
CA ALA A 101 35.91 77.23 27.16
C ALA A 101 35.78 77.84 25.75
N GLN A 102 36.88 78.33 25.19
CA GLN A 102 36.91 78.88 23.83
C GLN A 102 36.62 77.81 22.76
N ILE A 103 37.10 76.57 22.94
CA ILE A 103 36.71 75.45 22.05
C ILE A 103 35.20 75.24 22.08
N ASN A 104 34.60 75.15 23.26
CA ASN A 104 33.16 74.96 23.39
C ASN A 104 32.35 76.13 22.80
N GLU A 105 32.83 77.37 22.94
CA GLU A 105 32.21 78.55 22.33
C GLU A 105 32.29 78.52 20.80
N SER A 106 33.45 78.14 20.24
CA SER A 106 33.61 78.01 18.79
C SER A 106 32.70 76.94 18.18
N VAL A 107 32.52 75.82 18.89
CA VAL A 107 31.59 74.75 18.49
C VAL A 107 30.15 75.26 18.45
N ASP A 108 29.72 76.08 19.42
CA ASP A 108 28.37 76.68 19.46
C ASP A 108 28.12 77.69 18.34
N LYS A 109 29.17 78.39 17.88
CA LYS A 109 29.09 79.32 16.74
C LYS A 109 28.97 78.59 15.40
N GLU A 110 29.18 77.28 15.37
CA GLU A 110 29.14 76.45 14.17
C GLU A 110 30.15 76.85 13.08
N SER A 111 31.25 77.50 13.48
CA SER A 111 32.30 77.97 12.57
C SER A 111 33.45 76.99 12.51
N VAL A 112 33.61 76.29 11.38
CA VAL A 112 34.67 75.29 11.18
C VAL A 112 36.07 75.88 11.37
N SER A 113 36.31 77.10 10.88
CA SER A 113 37.61 77.77 10.99
C SER A 113 37.94 78.10 12.44
N GLU A 114 37.00 78.70 13.18
CA GLU A 114 37.21 79.08 14.58
C GLU A 114 37.40 77.84 15.47
N THR A 115 36.69 76.75 15.18
CA THR A 115 36.82 75.49 15.92
C THR A 115 38.16 74.82 15.66
N LEU A 116 38.69 74.88 14.43
CA LEU A 116 40.04 74.36 14.17
C LEU A 116 41.10 75.20 14.90
N GLU A 117 41.02 76.53 14.79
CA GLU A 117 41.95 77.45 15.47
C GLU A 117 41.93 77.25 16.98
N SER A 118 40.75 77.06 17.58
CA SER A 118 40.61 76.82 19.02
C SER A 118 41.17 75.45 19.44
N LEU A 119 40.98 74.39 18.64
CA LEU A 119 41.56 73.07 18.89
C LEU A 119 43.09 73.06 18.77
N GLN A 120 43.66 73.93 17.93
CA GLN A 120 45.10 74.05 17.71
C GLN A 120 45.81 74.92 18.76
N MET A 121 45.07 75.48 19.71
CA MET A 121 45.68 76.28 20.77
C MET A 121 46.67 75.46 21.62
N PRO A 122 47.94 75.89 21.76
CA PRO A 122 48.94 75.14 22.52
C PRO A 122 48.58 74.97 23.99
N GLN A 123 47.76 75.86 24.55
CA GLN A 123 47.29 75.82 25.93
C GLN A 123 46.34 74.63 26.20
N ALA A 124 45.57 74.18 25.19
CA ALA A 124 44.68 73.02 25.33
C ALA A 124 45.45 71.69 25.38
N GLN A 125 46.67 71.65 24.83
CA GLN A 125 47.53 70.46 24.75
C GLN A 125 46.88 69.23 24.09
N LEU A 126 45.95 69.48 23.15
CA LEU A 126 45.33 68.44 22.36
C LEU A 126 46.34 67.78 21.41
N LYS A 127 46.16 66.49 21.17
CA LYS A 127 47.02 65.67 20.31
C LYS A 127 46.28 65.29 19.04
N ASN A 128 47.05 65.09 17.96
CA ASN A 128 46.57 64.61 16.67
C ASN A 128 45.52 65.52 16.00
N VAL A 129 45.57 66.84 16.22
CA VAL A 129 44.67 67.76 15.49
C VAL A 129 45.19 67.91 14.05
N GLU A 130 44.40 67.47 13.07
CA GLU A 130 44.70 67.48 11.64
C GLU A 130 43.83 68.52 10.91
N ASP A 131 44.44 69.36 10.07
CA ASP A 131 43.74 70.42 9.32
C ASP A 131 42.63 69.86 8.40
N ASP A 132 42.91 68.72 7.75
CA ASP A 132 41.99 68.09 6.79
C ASP A 132 40.68 67.62 7.43
N ASN A 133 40.66 67.41 8.75
CA ASN A 133 39.50 66.91 9.50
C ASN A 133 38.70 68.01 10.20
N ALA A 134 38.99 69.30 9.95
CA ALA A 134 38.35 70.44 10.60
C ALA A 134 36.81 70.38 10.59
N VAL A 135 36.23 70.07 9.43
CA VAL A 135 34.77 69.94 9.26
C VAL A 135 34.21 68.79 10.12
N LEU A 136 34.93 67.67 10.17
CA LEU A 136 34.53 66.51 10.95
C LEU A 136 34.60 66.79 12.45
N TYR A 137 35.65 67.48 12.92
CA TYR A 137 35.75 67.90 14.31
C TYR A 137 34.57 68.77 14.73
N GLN A 138 34.24 69.81 13.94
CA GLN A 138 33.10 70.68 14.23
C GLN A 138 31.79 69.89 14.37
N LEU A 139 31.54 68.96 13.43
CA LEU A 139 30.32 68.18 13.42
C LEU A 139 30.24 67.20 14.60
N GLU A 140 31.32 66.45 14.86
CA GLU A 140 31.36 65.42 15.89
C GLU A 140 31.41 66.05 17.30
N LEU A 141 32.11 67.16 17.50
CA LEU A 141 32.09 67.91 18.77
C LEU A 141 30.70 68.49 19.05
N LYS A 142 30.02 69.02 18.03
CA LYS A 142 28.64 69.48 18.19
C LYS A 142 27.71 68.31 18.57
N ALA A 143 27.84 67.18 17.89
CA ALA A 143 27.06 65.97 18.18
C ALA A 143 27.34 65.42 19.60
N ALA A 144 28.60 65.41 20.02
CA ALA A 144 29.01 65.01 21.36
C ALA A 144 28.42 65.95 22.42
N LYS A 145 28.43 67.26 22.15
CA LYS A 145 27.83 68.26 23.05
C LYS A 145 26.31 68.10 23.16
N THR A 146 25.61 67.88 22.05
CA THR A 146 24.16 67.61 22.07
C THR A 146 23.83 66.30 22.80
N ALA A 147 24.61 65.24 22.58
CA ALA A 147 24.41 63.96 23.26
C ALA A 147 24.66 64.08 24.77
N LYS A 148 25.66 64.88 25.16
CA LYS A 148 25.95 65.18 26.56
C LYS A 148 24.79 65.93 27.19
N ALA A 149 24.31 67.01 26.56
CA ALA A 149 23.17 67.80 27.02
C ALA A 149 21.90 66.96 27.23
N GLU A 150 21.62 66.03 26.31
CA GLU A 150 20.51 65.07 26.44
C GLU A 150 20.71 64.10 27.62
N SER A 151 21.93 63.58 27.81
CA SER A 151 22.23 62.62 28.88
C SER A 151 22.25 63.23 30.28
N SER A 152 22.61 64.52 30.38
CA SER A 152 22.70 65.25 31.65
C SER A 152 21.46 66.07 31.98
N GLU A 153 20.47 66.12 31.07
CA GLU A 153 19.30 67.02 31.15
C GLU A 153 19.70 68.50 31.35
N ASP A 154 20.83 68.90 30.78
CA ASP A 154 21.40 70.24 30.92
C ASP A 154 21.70 70.83 29.53
N GLU A 155 20.90 71.82 29.11
CA GLU A 155 21.09 72.50 27.82
C GLU A 155 22.42 73.28 27.74
N ALA A 156 23.03 73.62 28.88
CA ALA A 156 24.30 74.32 28.95
C ALA A 156 25.50 73.37 29.12
N ALA A 157 25.33 72.07 28.89
CA ALA A 157 26.39 71.08 29.04
C ALA A 157 27.63 71.42 28.18
N VAL A 158 28.79 71.41 28.81
CA VAL A 158 30.10 71.73 28.20
C VAL A 158 30.93 70.46 28.09
N LEU A 159 31.70 70.31 27.01
CA LEU A 159 32.65 69.22 26.84
C LEU A 159 33.91 69.47 27.67
N TRP A 160 34.35 68.45 28.39
CA TRP A 160 35.59 68.46 29.15
C TRP A 160 36.77 68.07 28.26
N LEU A 161 37.99 68.40 28.67
CA LEU A 161 39.19 68.20 27.85
C LEU A 161 39.33 66.75 27.35
N ASP A 162 39.09 65.76 28.21
CA ASP A 162 39.20 64.34 27.86
C ASP A 162 38.16 63.94 26.79
N GLU A 163 36.95 64.49 26.87
CA GLU A 163 35.89 64.23 25.88
C GLU A 163 36.19 64.90 24.54
N ILE A 164 36.79 66.10 24.56
CA ILE A 164 37.24 66.80 23.35
C ILE A 164 38.36 65.98 22.68
N GLN A 165 39.36 65.53 23.44
CA GLN A 165 40.45 64.71 22.93
C GLN A 165 39.93 63.38 22.37
N GLU A 166 39.02 62.71 23.09
CA GLU A 166 38.39 61.48 22.62
C GLU A 166 37.64 61.73 21.30
N THR A 167 36.90 62.83 21.20
CA THR A 167 36.16 63.18 19.98
C THR A 167 37.09 63.46 18.80
N VAL A 168 38.22 64.14 19.03
CA VAL A 168 39.27 64.36 18.01
C VAL A 168 39.85 63.03 17.54
N ASP A 169 40.26 62.15 18.46
CA ASP A 169 40.85 60.85 18.12
C ASP A 169 39.83 59.95 17.40
N GLN A 170 38.57 59.94 17.83
CA GLN A 170 37.49 59.22 17.15
C GLN A 170 37.22 59.79 15.75
N SER A 171 37.25 61.11 15.58
CA SER A 171 37.09 61.78 14.29
C SER A 171 38.21 61.40 13.33
N ASN A 172 39.47 61.45 13.77
CA ASN A 172 40.62 61.02 12.96
C ASN A 172 40.53 59.55 12.56
N LYS A 173 40.13 58.68 13.50
CA LYS A 173 39.92 57.26 13.21
C LYS A 173 38.82 57.07 12.16
N LYS A 174 37.67 57.73 12.32
CA LYS A 174 36.57 57.71 11.34
C LYS A 174 37.03 58.21 9.97
N ALA A 175 37.83 59.28 9.93
CA ALA A 175 38.38 59.83 8.71
C ALA A 175 39.30 58.83 8.00
N SER A 176 40.24 58.25 8.74
CA SER A 176 41.17 57.22 8.26
C SER A 176 40.44 55.98 7.75
N ASP A 177 39.53 55.43 8.54
CA ASP A 177 38.79 54.19 8.20
C ASP A 177 37.94 54.39 6.95
N ALA A 178 37.26 55.53 6.86
CA ALA A 178 36.45 55.79 5.69
C ALA A 178 37.31 56.15 4.46
N ASN A 179 38.51 56.72 4.62
CA ASN A 179 39.46 56.90 3.50
C ASN A 179 39.95 55.53 2.97
N LYS A 180 40.35 54.61 3.86
CA LYS A 180 40.70 53.24 3.49
C LYS A 180 39.56 52.55 2.73
N LEU A 181 38.33 52.68 3.21
CA LEU A 181 37.14 52.14 2.53
C LEU A 181 36.96 52.76 1.14
N ALA A 182 37.12 54.09 1.01
CA ALA A 182 36.97 54.78 -0.28
C ALA A 182 38.00 54.31 -1.30
N VAL A 183 39.27 54.20 -0.90
CA VAL A 183 40.36 53.68 -1.74
C VAL A 183 40.10 52.23 -2.15
N ALA A 184 39.69 51.38 -1.21
CA ALA A 184 39.38 49.98 -1.50
C ALA A 184 38.16 49.85 -2.44
N MET A 185 37.12 50.67 -2.26
CA MET A 185 35.94 50.72 -3.14
C MET A 185 36.26 51.24 -4.54
N ALA A 186 37.15 52.23 -4.67
CA ALA A 186 37.63 52.71 -5.95
C ALA A 186 38.39 51.60 -6.70
N SER A 187 39.30 50.91 -6.00
CA SER A 187 40.03 49.75 -6.53
C SER A 187 39.09 48.63 -7.01
N VAL A 188 38.09 48.26 -6.21
CA VAL A 188 37.08 47.26 -6.64
C VAL A 188 36.30 47.75 -7.86
N ASN A 189 35.83 49.00 -7.87
CA ASN A 189 35.09 49.53 -9.01
C ASN A 189 35.92 49.58 -10.30
N GLU A 190 37.22 49.82 -10.20
CA GLU A 190 38.17 49.75 -11.32
C GLU A 190 38.37 48.31 -11.81
N LEU A 191 38.60 47.37 -10.88
CA LEU A 191 38.77 45.95 -11.20
C LEU A 191 37.50 45.30 -11.77
N VAL A 192 36.31 45.81 -11.41
CA VAL A 192 35.03 45.39 -12.02
C VAL A 192 34.98 45.79 -13.50
N ASP A 193 35.59 46.89 -13.92
CA ASP A 193 35.66 47.25 -15.35
C ASP A 193 36.70 46.41 -16.10
N GLY A 194 37.71 45.90 -15.40
CA GLY A 194 38.72 44.99 -15.94
C GLY A 194 38.24 43.55 -16.14
N ASP A 195 39.10 42.71 -16.72
CA ASP A 195 38.84 41.28 -16.95
C ASP A 195 39.58 40.35 -15.96
N ASP A 196 40.29 40.90 -14.97
CA ASP A 196 40.99 40.12 -13.96
C ASP A 196 40.11 39.77 -12.74
N LYS A 197 39.48 38.59 -12.80
CA LYS A 197 38.65 38.05 -11.72
C LYS A 197 39.41 37.75 -10.44
N ASP A 198 40.68 37.34 -10.54
CA ASP A 198 41.46 36.88 -9.39
C ASP A 198 41.94 38.09 -8.59
N ALA A 199 42.37 39.15 -9.29
CA ALA A 199 42.63 40.45 -8.70
C ALA A 199 41.37 41.06 -8.07
N LEU A 200 40.21 40.95 -8.72
CA LEU A 200 38.93 41.41 -8.17
C LEU A 200 38.59 40.71 -6.86
N VAL A 201 38.69 39.38 -6.80
CA VAL A 201 38.42 38.63 -5.55
C VAL A 201 39.41 38.99 -4.46
N GLU A 202 40.67 39.22 -4.79
CA GLU A 202 41.66 39.66 -3.79
C GLU A 202 41.34 41.05 -3.24
N ALA A 203 40.89 41.98 -4.09
CA ALA A 203 40.40 43.28 -3.63
C ALA A 203 39.13 43.16 -2.76
N LEU A 204 38.20 42.26 -3.12
CA LEU A 204 36.98 41.98 -2.34
C LEU A 204 37.28 41.35 -0.97
N LYS A 205 38.42 40.65 -0.81
CA LYS A 205 38.87 40.08 0.48
C LYS A 205 39.45 41.12 1.43
N SER A 206 39.75 42.34 0.97
CA SER A 206 40.35 43.37 1.80
C SER A 206 39.53 43.63 3.08
N SER A 207 40.22 43.77 4.21
CA SER A 207 39.59 44.08 5.50
C SER A 207 38.91 45.45 5.48
N ASP A 208 39.39 46.37 4.65
CA ASP A 208 38.88 47.74 4.58
C ASP A 208 37.45 47.80 4.03
N ILE A 209 37.05 46.84 3.19
CA ILE A 209 35.66 46.71 2.71
C ILE A 209 34.81 45.90 3.68
N SER A 210 35.39 44.87 4.31
CA SER A 210 34.71 43.99 5.28
C SER A 210 33.42 43.38 4.71
N LEU A 211 33.52 42.66 3.58
CA LEU A 211 32.39 41.94 2.98
C LEU A 211 32.10 40.63 3.71
N MET A 212 30.81 40.29 3.83
CA MET A 212 30.34 39.05 4.41
C MET A 212 30.09 37.99 3.34
N SER A 213 30.31 36.72 3.69
CA SER A 213 30.00 35.56 2.84
C SER A 213 30.74 35.54 1.50
N LEU A 214 31.99 36.00 1.46
CA LEU A 214 32.84 35.91 0.27
C LEU A 214 33.39 34.47 0.12
N SER A 215 33.38 33.95 -1.11
CA SER A 215 33.88 32.62 -1.49
C SER A 215 34.79 32.76 -2.70
N SER A 216 36.02 32.26 -2.61
CA SER A 216 37.00 32.29 -3.70
C SER A 216 36.57 31.49 -4.92
N GLU A 217 35.66 30.53 -4.72
CA GLU A 217 35.17 29.62 -5.74
C GLU A 217 34.21 30.32 -6.71
N CYS A 218 33.67 31.49 -6.34
CA CYS A 218 32.69 32.27 -7.11
C CYS A 218 33.33 33.43 -7.91
N ALA A 219 34.65 33.40 -8.16
CA ALA A 219 35.38 34.52 -8.74
C ALA A 219 34.83 34.99 -10.10
N LEU A 220 34.50 34.03 -10.98
CA LEU A 220 33.93 34.32 -12.30
C LEU A 220 32.54 34.93 -12.17
N GLU A 221 31.69 34.33 -11.34
CA GLU A 221 30.31 34.75 -11.16
C GLU A 221 30.21 36.12 -10.48
N TYR A 222 31.12 36.44 -9.54
CA TYR A 222 31.21 37.79 -8.98
C TYR A 222 31.57 38.81 -10.05
N GLN A 223 32.56 38.53 -10.89
CA GLN A 223 32.96 39.46 -11.94
C GLN A 223 31.82 39.73 -12.93
N GLU A 224 31.11 38.69 -13.37
CA GLU A 224 29.97 38.83 -14.28
C GLU A 224 28.80 39.58 -13.63
N GLU A 225 28.37 39.18 -12.43
CA GLU A 225 27.23 39.81 -11.76
C GLU A 225 27.53 41.24 -11.30
N LEU A 226 28.77 41.56 -10.88
CA LEU A 226 29.15 42.93 -10.52
C LEU A 226 29.23 43.84 -11.75
N LYS A 227 29.76 43.35 -12.88
CA LYS A 227 29.71 44.08 -14.15
C LYS A 227 28.28 44.39 -14.57
N LEU A 228 27.39 43.39 -14.49
CA LEU A 228 25.97 43.57 -14.79
C LEU A 228 25.31 44.56 -13.82
N ALA A 229 25.57 44.45 -12.51
CA ALA A 229 25.04 45.38 -11.52
C ALA A 229 25.47 46.83 -11.82
N LYS A 230 26.73 47.04 -12.21
CA LYS A 230 27.26 48.36 -12.56
C LYS A 230 26.59 48.93 -13.81
N GLN A 231 26.37 48.08 -14.84
CA GLN A 231 25.66 48.47 -16.06
C GLN A 231 24.18 48.79 -15.81
N GLU A 232 23.48 48.00 -15.00
CA GLU A 232 22.09 48.27 -14.62
C GLU A 232 21.97 49.56 -13.82
N LYS A 233 22.90 49.79 -12.88
CA LYS A 233 22.94 51.03 -12.10
C LYS A 233 23.13 52.25 -13.00
N ALA A 234 24.02 52.17 -14.00
CA ALA A 234 24.23 53.25 -14.98
C ALA A 234 23.00 53.57 -15.85
N LYS A 235 22.06 52.63 -16.04
CA LYS A 235 20.82 52.87 -16.80
C LYS A 235 19.80 53.71 -16.03
N VAL A 236 19.85 53.69 -14.70
CA VAL A 236 18.90 54.42 -13.85
C VAL A 236 19.32 55.88 -13.77
N ARG A 237 18.58 56.77 -14.44
CA ARG A 237 18.71 58.23 -14.27
C ARG A 237 18.11 58.63 -12.92
N PHE A 238 18.96 58.93 -11.94
CA PHE A 238 18.51 59.60 -10.71
C PHE A 238 18.41 61.10 -10.90
N THR A 239 17.39 61.67 -10.26
CA THR A 239 17.10 63.11 -10.12
C THR A 239 17.87 63.77 -8.97
N LYS A 240 18.60 62.99 -8.16
CA LYS A 240 19.39 63.48 -7.03
C LYS A 240 20.45 62.44 -6.64
N VAL A 241 21.64 62.50 -7.25
CA VAL A 241 22.81 61.88 -6.60
C VAL A 241 23.33 62.98 -5.69
N THR A 242 22.98 62.90 -4.41
CA THR A 242 23.56 63.77 -3.40
C THR A 242 25.05 63.47 -3.33
N TRP A 243 25.89 64.50 -3.40
CA TRP A 243 27.26 64.38 -2.94
C TRP A 243 27.22 63.69 -1.59
N PHE A 244 27.85 62.51 -1.51
CA PHE A 244 27.76 61.62 -0.37
C PHE A 244 28.58 62.25 0.77
N GLY A 245 27.96 63.20 1.46
CA GLY A 245 28.44 63.67 2.75
C GLY A 245 28.46 62.46 3.68
N ARG A 246 29.67 62.05 4.09
CA ARG A 246 29.87 61.15 5.23
C ARG A 246 29.31 61.82 6.49
N VAL A 247 28.00 61.83 6.67
CA VAL A 247 27.38 62.40 7.87
C VAL A 247 26.16 61.57 8.28
N HIS A 248 26.31 61.01 9.49
CA HIS A 248 25.27 60.55 10.42
C HIS A 248 24.50 59.27 10.10
N GLY A 249 24.69 58.30 11.02
CA GLY A 249 23.58 57.61 11.67
C GLY A 249 22.68 56.74 10.79
N ALA A 250 22.87 55.44 10.93
CA ALA A 250 21.95 54.37 10.52
C ALA A 250 21.79 54.13 9.00
N SER A 251 22.25 52.95 8.60
CA SER A 251 21.99 52.26 7.34
C SER A 251 22.64 52.83 6.06
N GLY A 252 23.76 52.20 5.70
CA GLY A 252 24.11 51.78 4.33
C GLY A 252 24.30 52.88 3.27
N GLY A 253 25.52 52.97 2.72
CA GLY A 253 25.73 53.68 1.47
C GLY A 253 27.18 54.10 1.22
N GLY A 254 28.13 53.17 1.17
CA GLY A 254 29.52 53.49 0.84
C GLY A 254 29.71 53.67 -0.66
N GLY A 255 29.60 54.89 -1.20
CA GLY A 255 29.95 55.23 -2.59
C GLY A 255 31.26 55.99 -2.67
N ALA A 256 32.24 55.46 -3.40
CA ALA A 256 33.54 56.11 -3.62
C ALA A 256 33.41 57.18 -4.71
N ASN A 257 34.09 58.32 -4.52
CA ASN A 257 34.30 59.30 -5.58
C ASN A 257 35.56 58.89 -6.38
N ARG A 258 35.66 59.36 -7.62
CA ARG A 258 36.74 58.99 -8.55
C ARG A 258 38.11 59.55 -8.16
N ASP A 259 38.14 60.55 -7.27
CA ASP A 259 39.33 61.28 -6.91
C ASP A 259 39.85 60.86 -5.52
N PRO A 260 41.16 60.65 -5.35
CA PRO A 260 41.80 60.29 -4.08
C PRO A 260 41.77 61.43 -3.04
N ASP A 261 41.32 62.62 -3.43
CA ASP A 261 41.21 63.77 -2.54
C ASP A 261 39.93 63.66 -1.71
N SER A 262 40.04 63.00 -0.56
CA SER A 262 38.97 62.88 0.42
C SER A 262 38.66 64.26 1.03
N ALA A 263 37.67 64.95 0.49
CA ALA A 263 37.17 66.20 1.06
C ALA A 263 35.87 65.98 1.85
N TRP A 264 35.73 66.67 2.98
CA TRP A 264 34.50 66.71 3.78
C TRP A 264 33.52 67.79 3.31
N ILE A 265 33.79 68.46 2.18
CA ILE A 265 32.95 69.51 1.60
C ILE A 265 32.65 69.16 0.14
N GLU A 266 31.41 69.39 -0.29
CA GLU A 266 30.98 69.23 -1.68
C GLU A 266 31.78 70.17 -2.60
N PRO A 267 32.46 69.63 -3.63
CA PRO A 267 33.08 70.46 -4.65
C PRO A 267 32.02 71.29 -5.39
N GLU A 268 32.29 72.57 -5.63
CA GLU A 268 31.33 73.53 -6.23
C GLU A 268 30.78 73.10 -7.61
N ASN A 269 31.47 72.20 -8.33
CA ASN A 269 31.09 71.69 -9.65
C ASN A 269 30.82 70.17 -9.66
N PHE A 270 30.31 69.59 -8.57
CA PHE A 270 30.06 68.15 -8.49
C PHE A 270 28.97 67.68 -9.47
N GLU A 271 29.33 66.81 -10.41
CA GLU A 271 28.38 66.10 -11.25
C GLU A 271 28.10 64.69 -10.71
N ALA A 272 26.90 64.54 -10.17
CA ALA A 272 26.21 63.30 -9.86
C ALA A 272 26.40 62.19 -10.92
N SER A 273 27.25 61.19 -10.67
CA SER A 273 27.39 60.01 -11.54
C SER A 273 26.90 58.73 -10.84
N ASN A 274 26.05 57.95 -11.50
CA ASN A 274 25.51 56.68 -10.98
C ASN A 274 26.28 55.45 -11.52
N ASN A 275 27.55 55.65 -11.88
CA ASN A 275 28.33 54.66 -12.62
C ASN A 275 29.20 53.79 -11.70
N GLN A 276 29.15 54.00 -10.39
CA GLN A 276 29.93 53.25 -9.41
C GLN A 276 29.04 52.44 -8.48
N LEU A 277 29.49 51.24 -8.14
CA LEU A 277 28.85 50.38 -7.16
C LEU A 277 29.18 50.86 -5.74
N THR A 278 28.19 50.83 -4.86
CA THR A 278 28.42 51.04 -3.43
C THR A 278 28.82 49.73 -2.75
N LYS A 279 29.33 49.82 -1.51
CA LYS A 279 29.58 48.65 -0.66
C LYS A 279 28.33 47.75 -0.55
N GLU A 280 27.15 48.34 -0.43
CA GLU A 280 25.88 47.64 -0.30
C GLU A 280 25.51 46.89 -1.58
N ASP A 281 25.74 47.50 -2.75
CA ASP A 281 25.54 46.83 -4.04
C ASP A 281 26.46 45.60 -4.16
N ILE A 282 27.74 45.79 -3.84
CA ILE A 282 28.74 44.71 -3.89
C ILE A 282 28.38 43.60 -2.90
N GLN A 283 28.02 43.95 -1.67
CA GLN A 283 27.60 42.99 -0.66
C GLN A 283 26.35 42.22 -1.10
N ALA A 284 25.37 42.88 -1.72
CA ALA A 284 24.16 42.24 -2.21
C ALA A 284 24.47 41.22 -3.31
N VAL A 285 25.31 41.59 -4.28
CA VAL A 285 25.77 40.70 -5.34
C VAL A 285 26.54 39.51 -4.76
N VAL A 286 27.56 39.76 -3.93
CA VAL A 286 28.37 38.69 -3.31
C VAL A 286 27.49 37.73 -2.51
N SER A 287 26.57 38.25 -1.69
CA SER A 287 25.68 37.40 -0.88
C SER A 287 24.77 36.54 -1.75
N LYS A 288 24.16 37.14 -2.79
CA LYS A 288 23.27 36.44 -3.73
C LYS A 288 24.02 35.34 -4.49
N THR A 289 25.18 35.68 -5.06
CA THR A 289 25.97 34.76 -5.87
C THR A 289 26.49 33.60 -5.03
N THR A 290 27.02 33.88 -3.84
CA THR A 290 27.50 32.84 -2.92
C THR A 290 26.38 31.95 -2.40
N ALA A 291 25.22 32.53 -2.08
CA ALA A 291 24.05 31.74 -1.69
C ALA A 291 23.56 30.82 -2.82
N SER A 292 23.59 31.30 -4.06
CA SER A 292 23.27 30.50 -5.24
C SER A 292 24.25 29.35 -5.44
N TYR A 293 25.56 29.62 -5.35
CA TYR A 293 26.61 28.62 -5.42
C TYR A 293 26.47 27.55 -4.34
N ASN A 294 26.31 27.97 -3.07
CA ASN A 294 26.12 27.06 -1.95
C ASN A 294 24.86 26.19 -2.11
N ARG A 295 23.77 26.77 -2.65
CA ARG A 295 22.54 26.01 -2.95
C ARG A 295 22.77 24.97 -4.03
N ALA A 296 23.50 25.32 -5.09
CA ALA A 296 23.85 24.38 -6.16
C ALA A 296 24.72 23.23 -5.63
N LEU A 297 25.72 23.54 -4.80
CA LEU A 297 26.59 22.55 -4.16
C LEU A 297 25.79 21.62 -3.24
N LEU A 298 24.90 22.17 -2.41
CA LEU A 298 24.00 21.38 -1.55
C LEU A 298 23.07 20.49 -2.37
N PHE A 299 22.56 20.98 -3.50
CA PHE A 299 21.73 20.19 -4.40
C PHE A 299 22.53 19.02 -4.99
N GLN A 300 23.73 19.29 -5.51
CA GLN A 300 24.61 18.28 -6.09
C GLN A 300 24.99 17.20 -5.07
N ALA A 301 25.32 17.59 -3.82
CA ALA A 301 25.62 16.65 -2.75
C ALA A 301 24.43 15.73 -2.41
N ASN A 302 23.19 16.22 -2.57
CA ASN A 302 21.98 15.48 -2.24
C ASN A 302 21.31 14.80 -3.44
N GLU A 303 21.84 14.98 -4.65
CA GLU A 303 21.29 14.41 -5.88
C GLU A 303 21.04 12.88 -5.82
N PRO A 304 21.96 12.05 -5.26
CA PRO A 304 21.71 10.61 -5.15
C PRO A 304 20.49 10.26 -4.29
N HIS A 305 20.28 10.99 -3.19
CA HIS A 305 19.14 10.80 -2.29
C HIS A 305 17.83 11.24 -2.95
N ILE A 306 17.86 12.34 -3.71
CA ILE A 306 16.71 12.81 -4.49
C ILE A 306 16.32 11.77 -5.54
N ILE A 307 17.29 11.20 -6.27
CA ILE A 307 17.05 10.14 -7.25
C ILE A 307 16.46 8.90 -6.58
N GLN A 308 16.97 8.49 -5.42
CA GLN A 308 16.44 7.35 -4.66
C GLN A 308 15.00 7.59 -4.23
N LEU A 309 14.69 8.77 -3.68
CA LEU A 309 13.34 9.15 -3.30
C LEU A 309 12.39 9.15 -4.50
N GLN A 310 12.80 9.75 -5.62
CA GLN A 310 12.02 9.75 -6.86
C GLN A 310 11.74 8.34 -7.35
N ALA A 311 12.72 7.44 -7.32
CA ALA A 311 12.56 6.04 -7.71
C ALA A 311 11.55 5.32 -6.79
N GLN A 312 11.63 5.54 -5.47
CA GLN A 312 10.69 4.96 -4.51
C GLN A 312 9.25 5.47 -4.73
N VAL A 313 9.08 6.78 -4.94
CA VAL A 313 7.78 7.40 -5.22
C VAL A 313 7.19 6.87 -6.53
N ARG A 314 7.99 6.82 -7.61
CA ARG A 314 7.56 6.23 -8.90
C ARG A 314 7.11 4.78 -8.70
N GLY A 315 7.88 3.98 -7.96
CA GLY A 315 7.52 2.60 -7.65
C GLY A 315 6.23 2.49 -6.83
N MET A 316 6.04 3.35 -5.84
CA MET A 316 4.83 3.40 -5.00
C MET A 316 3.59 3.76 -5.83
N LEU A 317 3.68 4.76 -6.71
CA LEU A 317 2.58 5.16 -7.60
C LEU A 317 2.16 4.04 -8.54
N VAL A 318 3.11 3.29 -9.13
CA VAL A 318 2.81 2.15 -10.00
C VAL A 318 2.13 1.03 -9.21
N ARG A 319 2.65 0.68 -8.03
CA ARG A 319 2.02 -0.35 -7.17
C ARG A 319 0.61 0.03 -6.75
N LYS A 320 0.37 1.31 -6.43
CA LYS A 320 -0.96 1.82 -6.10
C LYS A 320 -1.94 1.63 -7.27
N ARG A 321 -1.58 2.08 -8.49
CA ARG A 321 -2.42 1.91 -9.69
C ARG A 321 -2.69 0.44 -10.00
N PHE A 322 -1.68 -0.43 -9.86
CA PHE A 322 -1.85 -1.87 -10.04
C PHE A 322 -2.85 -2.45 -9.03
N GLN A 323 -2.71 -2.08 -7.75
CA GLN A 323 -3.58 -2.57 -6.69
C GLN A 323 -5.03 -2.10 -6.90
N GLU A 324 -5.25 -0.84 -7.29
CA GLU A 324 -6.56 -0.32 -7.64
C GLU A 324 -7.20 -1.12 -8.79
N ARG A 325 -6.43 -1.39 -9.86
CA ARG A 325 -6.93 -2.19 -10.98
C ARG A 325 -7.22 -3.64 -10.60
N LYS A 326 -6.36 -4.25 -9.78
CA LYS A 326 -6.56 -5.61 -9.27
C LYS A 326 -7.83 -5.68 -8.42
N ASN A 327 -8.01 -4.74 -7.50
CA ASN A 327 -9.19 -4.64 -6.64
C ASN A 327 -10.46 -4.52 -7.48
N PHE A 328 -10.47 -3.64 -8.47
CA PHE A 328 -11.58 -3.50 -9.42
C PHE A 328 -11.90 -4.85 -10.10
N LEU A 329 -10.90 -5.56 -10.63
CA LEU A 329 -11.14 -6.84 -11.29
C LEU A 329 -11.65 -7.91 -10.32
N THR A 330 -11.16 -7.93 -9.08
CA THR A 330 -11.66 -8.86 -8.05
C THR A 330 -13.10 -8.55 -7.66
N GLU A 331 -13.49 -7.28 -7.59
CA GLU A 331 -14.88 -6.85 -7.34
C GLU A 331 -15.80 -7.27 -8.49
N GLN A 332 -15.34 -7.19 -9.74
CA GLN A 332 -16.13 -7.58 -10.91
C GLN A 332 -16.16 -9.09 -11.17
N LEU A 333 -15.28 -9.88 -10.53
CA LEU A 333 -15.15 -11.32 -10.76
C LEU A 333 -16.49 -12.09 -10.65
N PRO A 334 -17.35 -11.86 -9.64
CA PRO A 334 -18.63 -12.57 -9.54
C PRO A 334 -19.56 -12.28 -10.72
N ALA A 335 -19.58 -11.05 -11.24
CA ALA A 335 -20.37 -10.68 -12.41
C ALA A 335 -19.83 -11.37 -13.68
N ILE A 336 -18.51 -11.38 -13.86
CA ILE A 336 -17.85 -12.08 -14.98
C ILE A 336 -18.20 -13.58 -14.96
N ILE A 337 -18.12 -14.23 -13.80
CA ILE A 337 -18.46 -15.66 -13.66
C ILE A 337 -19.93 -15.93 -14.04
N LYS A 338 -20.86 -15.05 -13.64
CA LYS A 338 -22.28 -15.15 -14.02
C LYS A 338 -22.47 -15.05 -15.53
N ILE A 339 -21.80 -14.11 -16.19
CA ILE A 339 -21.87 -13.94 -17.65
C ILE A 339 -21.26 -15.16 -18.35
N GLN A 340 -20.09 -15.63 -17.90
CA GLN A 340 -19.41 -16.80 -18.46
C GLN A 340 -20.24 -18.08 -18.32
N SER A 341 -20.85 -18.33 -17.16
CA SER A 341 -21.69 -19.51 -16.94
C SER A 341 -22.96 -19.46 -17.78
N TRP A 342 -23.59 -18.28 -17.90
CA TRP A 342 -24.72 -18.07 -18.80
C TRP A 342 -24.36 -18.37 -20.26
N TYR A 343 -23.25 -17.84 -20.75
CA TYR A 343 -22.81 -18.05 -22.14
C TYR A 343 -22.44 -19.52 -22.41
N LYS A 344 -21.73 -20.19 -21.48
CA LYS A 344 -21.45 -21.63 -21.58
C LYS A 344 -22.75 -22.44 -21.68
N GLY A 345 -23.73 -22.12 -20.84
CA GLY A 345 -25.06 -22.75 -20.89
C GLY A 345 -25.79 -22.48 -22.21
N TYR A 346 -25.76 -21.23 -22.71
CA TYR A 346 -26.32 -20.87 -24.01
C TYR A 346 -25.69 -21.67 -25.15
N LYS A 347 -24.35 -21.70 -25.23
CA LYS A 347 -23.60 -22.43 -26.26
C LYS A 347 -23.95 -23.93 -26.25
N GLN A 348 -24.03 -24.54 -25.07
CA GLN A 348 -24.37 -25.96 -24.93
C GLN A 348 -25.82 -26.25 -25.36
N ARG A 349 -26.77 -25.40 -24.97
CA ARG A 349 -28.18 -25.54 -25.38
C ARG A 349 -28.34 -25.40 -26.89
N GLN A 350 -27.61 -24.47 -27.51
CA GLN A 350 -27.63 -24.30 -28.97
C GLN A 350 -27.07 -25.55 -29.67
N ALA A 351 -25.94 -26.08 -29.23
CA ALA A 351 -25.37 -27.30 -29.78
C ALA A 351 -26.30 -28.51 -29.64
N TYR A 352 -26.98 -28.64 -28.48
CA TYR A 352 -27.99 -29.67 -28.27
C TYR A 352 -29.17 -29.53 -29.23
N LYS A 353 -29.69 -28.30 -29.40
CA LYS A 353 -30.80 -28.02 -30.32
C LYS A 353 -30.44 -28.41 -31.75
N THR A 354 -29.28 -27.99 -32.25
CA THR A 354 -28.79 -28.36 -33.59
C THR A 354 -28.64 -29.87 -33.74
N ARG A 355 -28.12 -30.56 -32.72
CA ARG A 355 -28.02 -32.03 -32.74
C ARG A 355 -29.39 -32.71 -32.78
N MET A 356 -30.35 -32.21 -32.01
CA MET A 356 -31.71 -32.75 -32.03
C MET A 356 -32.39 -32.52 -33.38
N GLU A 357 -32.24 -31.34 -33.99
CA GLU A 357 -32.73 -31.05 -35.34
C GLU A 357 -32.12 -32.00 -36.37
N TYR A 358 -30.80 -32.23 -36.31
CA TYR A 358 -30.13 -33.21 -37.15
C TYR A 358 -30.72 -34.61 -37.00
N LEU A 359 -30.90 -35.10 -35.76
CA LEU A 359 -31.47 -36.43 -35.52
C LEU A 359 -32.93 -36.54 -36.01
N HIS A 360 -33.74 -35.50 -35.83
CA HIS A 360 -35.11 -35.47 -36.36
C HIS A 360 -35.11 -35.55 -37.89
N ASN A 361 -34.22 -34.82 -38.56
CA ASN A 361 -34.10 -34.88 -40.02
C ASN A 361 -33.65 -36.27 -40.51
N GLN A 362 -32.88 -37.01 -39.72
CA GLN A 362 -32.44 -38.38 -40.04
C GLN A 362 -33.45 -39.46 -39.65
N LEU A 363 -34.53 -39.11 -38.94
CA LEU A 363 -35.54 -40.06 -38.46
C LEU A 363 -36.12 -40.95 -39.57
N PRO A 364 -36.45 -40.46 -40.78
CA PRO A 364 -36.94 -41.31 -41.86
C PRO A 364 -35.94 -42.38 -42.30
N LEU A 365 -34.64 -42.08 -42.32
CA LEU A 365 -33.59 -43.06 -42.66
C LEU A 365 -33.46 -44.13 -41.59
N ILE A 366 -33.50 -43.73 -40.32
CA ILE A 366 -33.46 -44.67 -39.19
C ILE A 366 -34.67 -45.61 -39.23
N ILE A 367 -35.88 -45.09 -39.46
CA ILE A 367 -37.09 -45.90 -39.58
C ILE A 367 -36.96 -46.90 -40.74
N ARG A 368 -36.42 -46.46 -41.90
CA ARG A 368 -36.15 -47.35 -43.04
C ARG A 368 -35.17 -48.46 -42.67
N LEU A 369 -34.05 -48.13 -42.01
CA LEU A 369 -33.06 -49.12 -41.56
C LEU A 369 -33.65 -50.11 -40.55
N GLN A 370 -34.42 -49.63 -39.57
CA GLN A 370 -35.12 -50.48 -38.61
C GLN A 370 -36.12 -51.41 -39.30
N ALA A 371 -36.89 -50.90 -40.27
CA ALA A 371 -37.82 -51.70 -41.05
C ALA A 371 -37.09 -52.77 -41.89
N MET A 372 -35.96 -52.41 -42.53
CA MET A 372 -35.11 -53.35 -43.25
C MET A 372 -34.53 -54.44 -42.34
N SER A 373 -34.07 -54.08 -41.14
CA SER A 373 -33.55 -55.03 -40.14
C SER A 373 -34.64 -55.99 -39.68
N ARG A 374 -35.84 -55.48 -39.33
CA ARG A 374 -37.00 -56.32 -38.98
C ARG A 374 -37.39 -57.25 -40.13
N MET A 375 -37.42 -56.74 -41.36
CA MET A 375 -37.71 -57.53 -42.55
C MET A 375 -36.65 -58.62 -42.79
N TRP A 376 -35.38 -58.31 -42.61
CA TRP A 376 -34.28 -59.26 -42.76
C TRP A 376 -34.37 -60.38 -41.73
N GLN A 377 -34.64 -60.06 -40.46
CA GLN A 377 -34.88 -61.06 -39.42
C GLN A 377 -36.07 -61.97 -39.76
N ALA A 378 -37.18 -61.40 -40.23
CA ALA A 378 -38.35 -62.16 -40.66
C ALA A 378 -38.03 -63.08 -41.85
N ARG A 379 -37.31 -62.58 -42.86
CA ARG A 379 -36.86 -63.38 -44.02
C ARG A 379 -35.90 -64.50 -43.62
N SER A 380 -34.98 -64.25 -42.69
CA SER A 380 -34.07 -65.28 -42.17
C SER A 380 -34.82 -66.44 -41.53
N LYS A 381 -35.80 -66.14 -40.66
CA LYS A 381 -36.68 -67.15 -40.04
C LYS A 381 -37.50 -67.92 -41.08
N TYR A 382 -38.05 -67.24 -42.08
CA TYR A 382 -38.80 -67.88 -43.16
C TYR A 382 -37.93 -68.83 -43.99
N ARG A 383 -36.71 -68.41 -44.37
CA ARG A 383 -35.75 -69.25 -45.08
C ARG A 383 -35.33 -70.47 -44.27
N ALA A 384 -35.08 -70.31 -42.96
CA ALA A 384 -34.79 -71.43 -42.08
C ALA A 384 -35.94 -72.46 -42.05
N ARG A 385 -37.19 -71.99 -42.06
CA ARG A 385 -38.37 -72.86 -42.14
C ARG A 385 -38.46 -73.60 -43.48
N LEU A 386 -38.24 -72.91 -44.60
CA LEU A 386 -38.21 -73.56 -45.91
C LEU A 386 -37.13 -74.64 -45.99
N LYS A 387 -35.94 -74.34 -45.45
CA LYS A 387 -34.85 -75.31 -45.35
C LYS A 387 -35.25 -76.53 -44.51
N HIS A 388 -35.87 -76.32 -43.35
CA HIS A 388 -36.37 -77.43 -42.53
C HIS A 388 -37.35 -78.33 -43.32
N PHE A 389 -38.29 -77.75 -44.08
CA PHE A 389 -39.18 -78.56 -44.90
C PHE A 389 -38.44 -79.29 -46.02
N SER A 390 -37.51 -78.62 -46.71
CA SER A 390 -36.66 -79.23 -47.75
C SER A 390 -35.88 -80.43 -47.22
N ASP A 391 -35.21 -80.27 -46.07
CA ASP A 391 -34.39 -81.31 -45.46
C ASP A 391 -35.24 -82.53 -45.05
N ASN A 392 -36.52 -82.30 -44.71
CA ASN A 392 -37.45 -83.34 -44.26
C ASN A 392 -38.37 -83.89 -45.37
N VAL A 393 -38.22 -83.48 -46.64
CA VAL A 393 -39.03 -83.99 -47.77
C VAL A 393 -38.99 -85.52 -47.83
N ASN A 394 -37.81 -86.11 -47.67
CA ASN A 394 -37.65 -87.56 -47.73
C ASN A 394 -38.43 -88.29 -46.61
N ALA A 395 -38.50 -87.71 -45.41
CA ALA A 395 -39.28 -88.28 -44.31
C ALA A 395 -40.78 -88.22 -44.61
N VAL A 396 -41.27 -87.10 -45.17
CA VAL A 396 -42.66 -86.95 -45.60
C VAL A 396 -42.99 -87.93 -46.73
N VAL A 397 -42.12 -88.08 -47.73
CA VAL A 397 -42.31 -89.06 -48.82
C VAL A 397 -42.35 -90.49 -48.27
N LYS A 398 -41.50 -90.85 -47.31
CA LYS A 398 -41.55 -92.16 -46.64
C LYS A 398 -42.88 -92.38 -45.90
N LEU A 399 -43.36 -91.39 -45.16
CA LEU A 399 -44.67 -91.42 -44.50
C LEU A 399 -45.82 -91.56 -45.51
N GLN A 400 -45.80 -90.79 -46.59
CA GLN A 400 -46.79 -90.89 -47.66
C GLN A 400 -46.76 -92.26 -48.35
N ALA A 401 -45.57 -92.80 -48.62
CA ALA A 401 -45.41 -94.14 -49.20
C ALA A 401 -45.96 -95.23 -48.26
N PHE A 402 -45.67 -95.12 -46.96
CA PHE A 402 -46.24 -96.00 -45.93
C PHE A 402 -47.77 -95.94 -45.93
N TRP A 403 -48.35 -94.73 -45.91
CA TRP A 403 -49.80 -94.54 -45.96
C TRP A 403 -50.43 -95.09 -47.24
N ARG A 404 -49.81 -94.86 -48.41
CA ARG A 404 -50.26 -95.43 -49.69
C ARG A 404 -50.23 -96.96 -49.66
N SER A 405 -49.16 -97.55 -49.12
CA SER A 405 -49.06 -99.00 -48.94
C SER A 405 -50.11 -99.55 -47.99
N GLN A 406 -50.39 -98.87 -46.87
CA GLN A 406 -51.38 -99.30 -45.90
C GLN A 406 -52.80 -99.23 -46.48
N LYS A 407 -53.10 -98.16 -47.23
CA LYS A 407 -54.37 -98.04 -47.97
C LYS A 407 -54.52 -99.20 -48.96
N ALA A 408 -53.51 -99.48 -49.78
CA ALA A 408 -53.54 -100.58 -50.74
C ALA A 408 -53.72 -101.96 -50.08
N ARG A 409 -53.09 -102.21 -48.93
CA ARG A 409 -53.31 -103.45 -48.15
C ARG A 409 -54.75 -103.57 -47.64
N ASN A 410 -55.32 -102.47 -47.18
CA ASN A 410 -56.71 -102.47 -46.72
C ASN A 410 -57.67 -102.75 -47.88
N ASP A 411 -57.43 -102.13 -49.04
CA ASP A 411 -58.22 -102.39 -50.26
C ASP A 411 -58.11 -103.87 -50.68
N TYR A 412 -56.91 -104.47 -50.62
CA TYR A 412 -56.72 -105.91 -50.86
C TYR A 412 -57.49 -106.78 -49.84
N PHE A 413 -57.44 -106.43 -48.55
CA PHE A 413 -58.18 -107.14 -47.51
C PHE A 413 -59.70 -107.11 -47.77
N VAL A 414 -60.24 -105.96 -48.18
CA VAL A 414 -61.65 -105.81 -48.56
C VAL A 414 -62.01 -106.71 -49.74
N LEU A 415 -61.18 -106.75 -50.79
CA LEU A 415 -61.40 -107.64 -51.93
C LEU A 415 -61.36 -109.13 -51.52
N LYS A 416 -60.41 -109.53 -50.67
CA LYS A 416 -60.31 -110.89 -50.14
C LYS A 416 -61.54 -111.27 -49.32
N LEU A 417 -62.04 -110.34 -48.50
CA LEU A 417 -63.26 -110.51 -47.72
C LEU A 417 -64.48 -110.72 -48.63
N GLN A 418 -64.56 -110.00 -49.76
CA GLN A 418 -65.61 -110.22 -50.75
C GLN A 418 -65.52 -111.60 -51.41
N GLU A 419 -64.32 -112.08 -51.74
CA GLU A 419 -64.11 -113.44 -52.28
C GLU A 419 -64.59 -114.51 -51.28
N LEU A 420 -64.18 -114.41 -50.00
CA LEU A 420 -64.62 -115.31 -48.94
C LEU A 420 -66.14 -115.24 -48.72
N ARG A 421 -66.72 -114.03 -48.72
CA ARG A 421 -68.17 -113.85 -48.63
C ARG A 421 -68.87 -114.54 -49.81
N GLY A 422 -68.32 -114.45 -51.02
CA GLY A 422 -68.82 -115.17 -52.19
C GLY A 422 -68.78 -116.70 -52.01
N LYS A 423 -67.71 -117.24 -51.43
CA LYS A 423 -67.62 -118.67 -51.09
C LYS A 423 -68.64 -119.09 -50.04
N VAL A 424 -68.81 -118.30 -48.97
CA VAL A 424 -69.84 -118.53 -47.94
C VAL A 424 -71.24 -118.51 -48.55
N VAL A 425 -71.55 -117.55 -49.42
CA VAL A 425 -72.86 -117.50 -50.10
C VAL A 425 -73.09 -118.73 -51.00
N LYS A 426 -72.05 -119.22 -51.71
CA LYS A 426 -72.16 -120.47 -52.48
C LYS A 426 -72.43 -121.68 -51.57
N GLN A 427 -71.71 -121.78 -50.45
CA GLN A 427 -71.92 -122.80 -49.42
C GLN A 427 -73.33 -122.73 -48.82
N ILE A 428 -73.83 -121.54 -48.47
CA ILE A 428 -75.21 -121.33 -48.01
C ILE A 428 -76.21 -121.78 -49.05
N ARG A 429 -76.01 -121.45 -50.33
CA ARG A 429 -76.93 -121.88 -51.41
C ARG A 429 -76.93 -123.40 -51.60
N SER A 430 -75.78 -124.06 -51.39
CA SER A 430 -75.67 -125.52 -51.37
C SER A 430 -76.39 -126.13 -50.16
N ASN A 431 -76.20 -125.56 -48.97
CA ASN A 431 -76.88 -125.98 -47.76
C ASN A 431 -78.39 -125.75 -47.83
N GLN A 432 -78.86 -124.65 -48.42
CA GLN A 432 -80.29 -124.40 -48.65
C GLN A 432 -80.90 -125.44 -49.59
N LYS A 433 -80.13 -125.95 -50.56
CA LYS A 433 -80.59 -127.02 -51.44
C LYS A 433 -80.69 -128.36 -50.70
N LEU A 434 -79.70 -128.66 -49.85
CA LEU A 434 -79.76 -129.79 -48.91
C LEU A 434 -80.91 -129.65 -47.90
N GLU A 435 -81.20 -128.45 -47.42
CA GLU A 435 -82.36 -128.16 -46.56
C GLU A 435 -83.69 -128.30 -47.31
N GLN A 436 -83.76 -127.98 -48.60
CA GLN A 436 -84.96 -128.26 -49.41
C GLN A 436 -85.18 -129.76 -49.57
N ASP A 437 -84.10 -130.53 -49.80
CA ASP A 437 -84.14 -131.99 -49.89
C ASP A 437 -84.53 -132.61 -48.52
N LEU A 438 -84.02 -132.06 -47.42
CA LEU A 438 -84.40 -132.44 -46.05
C LEU A 438 -85.83 -132.03 -45.72
N ASN A 439 -86.33 -130.87 -46.14
CA ASN A 439 -87.73 -130.47 -45.94
C ASN A 439 -88.70 -131.40 -46.69
N LEU A 440 -88.28 -131.94 -47.83
CA LEU A 440 -89.01 -132.98 -48.56
C LEU A 440 -89.02 -134.32 -47.79
N MET A 441 -87.99 -134.59 -47.00
CA MET A 441 -87.98 -135.68 -46.01
C MET A 441 -88.77 -135.32 -44.74
N ASP A 442 -88.78 -134.07 -44.27
CA ASP A 442 -89.51 -133.62 -43.09
C ASP A 442 -91.01 -133.48 -43.34
N ILE A 443 -91.49 -133.37 -44.59
CA ILE A 443 -92.90 -133.60 -44.92
C ILE A 443 -93.28 -135.09 -44.72
N LYS A 444 -92.33 -136.02 -44.94
CA LYS A 444 -92.53 -137.46 -44.68
C LYS A 444 -92.42 -137.83 -43.20
N ILE A 445 -91.63 -137.10 -42.42
CA ILE A 445 -91.41 -137.35 -40.98
C ILE A 445 -92.35 -136.50 -40.09
N GLY A 446 -92.80 -135.34 -40.57
CA GLY A 446 -93.74 -134.43 -39.92
C GLY A 446 -95.18 -134.94 -39.79
N LEU A 447 -95.51 -136.06 -40.44
CA LEU A 447 -96.73 -136.83 -40.13
C LEU A 447 -96.61 -137.64 -38.83
N LEU A 448 -95.41 -137.84 -38.28
CA LEU A 448 -95.21 -138.80 -37.21
C LEU A 448 -95.00 -138.22 -35.82
N ILE A 449 -94.33 -137.09 -35.57
CA ILE A 449 -94.07 -136.70 -34.18
C ILE A 449 -94.19 -135.19 -33.92
N LYS A 450 -95.41 -134.83 -33.52
CA LYS A 450 -95.82 -133.66 -32.74
C LYS A 450 -95.01 -133.57 -31.42
N ASN A 451 -94.57 -132.35 -31.09
CA ASN A 451 -94.14 -131.79 -29.78
C ASN A 451 -92.61 -131.75 -29.50
N ARG A 452 -91.95 -130.66 -29.03
CA ARG A 452 -92.12 -129.17 -28.98
C ARG A 452 -90.97 -128.55 -28.09
N ILE A 453 -90.10 -127.66 -28.64
CA ILE A 453 -89.55 -126.32 -28.14
C ILE A 453 -88.61 -126.31 -26.83
N PRO A 454 -87.91 -125.19 -26.39
CA PRO A 454 -86.43 -124.98 -26.25
C PRO A 454 -85.92 -124.03 -25.08
N CYS A 455 -84.66 -123.52 -25.17
CA CYS A 455 -84.07 -122.20 -24.74
C CYS A 455 -83.61 -121.76 -23.29
N SER A 456 -82.31 -121.34 -23.18
CA SER A 456 -81.62 -120.09 -22.65
C SER A 456 -81.60 -119.62 -21.15
N TYR A 457 -80.43 -119.13 -20.62
CA TYR A 457 -80.08 -117.70 -20.24
C TYR A 457 -78.78 -117.42 -19.37
N SER A 458 -78.03 -116.35 -19.75
CA SER A 458 -77.19 -115.27 -19.10
C SER A 458 -76.18 -115.34 -17.89
N GLY A 459 -74.89 -114.96 -18.12
CA GLY A 459 -74.09 -113.74 -17.69
C GLY A 459 -73.55 -113.44 -16.24
N LEU A 460 -72.31 -112.88 -16.06
CA LEU A 460 -71.82 -111.84 -15.05
C LEU A 460 -70.26 -111.51 -14.98
N LYS A 461 -69.86 -110.44 -14.22
CA LYS A 461 -68.59 -109.61 -14.05
C LYS A 461 -67.61 -109.97 -12.86
N ALA A 462 -66.40 -109.34 -12.69
CA ALA A 462 -65.78 -108.84 -11.38
C ALA A 462 -64.31 -108.22 -11.35
N LEU A 463 -63.97 -107.35 -10.34
CA LEU A 463 -62.63 -107.03 -9.72
C LEU A 463 -62.75 -106.54 -8.21
N SER A 464 -61.67 -106.62 -7.36
CA SER A 464 -61.61 -106.71 -5.85
C SER A 464 -61.44 -105.41 -4.97
N LYS A 465 -61.68 -105.51 -3.64
CA LYS A 465 -61.99 -104.50 -2.58
C LYS A 465 -60.81 -103.75 -1.91
N ASP A 466 -59.71 -104.40 -1.52
CA ASP A 466 -58.63 -103.76 -0.72
C ASP A 466 -57.88 -102.63 -1.45
N LYS A 467 -57.74 -102.76 -2.78
CA LYS A 467 -57.13 -101.72 -3.62
C LYS A 467 -57.98 -100.44 -3.69
N ARG A 468 -59.28 -100.52 -3.35
CA ARG A 468 -60.20 -99.37 -3.33
C ARG A 468 -59.99 -98.51 -2.09
N GLU A 469 -59.81 -99.11 -0.91
CA GLU A 469 -59.58 -98.38 0.36
C GLU A 469 -58.24 -97.65 0.39
N MET A 470 -57.17 -98.26 -0.15
CA MET A 470 -55.86 -97.60 -0.27
C MET A 470 -55.91 -96.38 -1.22
N LEU A 471 -56.70 -96.45 -2.29
CA LEU A 471 -56.92 -95.35 -3.23
C LEU A 471 -57.68 -94.19 -2.59
N GLU A 472 -58.70 -94.47 -1.79
CA GLU A 472 -59.44 -93.46 -1.02
C GLU A 472 -58.56 -92.76 0.03
N GLY A 473 -57.67 -93.51 0.70
CA GLY A 473 -56.70 -92.94 1.66
C GLY A 473 -55.75 -91.91 1.03
N TYR A 474 -55.17 -92.21 -0.13
CA TYR A 474 -54.33 -91.25 -0.85
C TYR A 474 -55.13 -90.05 -1.37
N GLN A 475 -56.36 -90.24 -1.84
CA GLN A 475 -57.21 -89.13 -2.28
C GLN A 475 -57.44 -88.10 -1.15
N ASN A 476 -57.69 -88.58 0.08
CA ASN A 476 -57.86 -87.70 1.24
C ASN A 476 -56.57 -86.94 1.61
N LEU A 477 -55.41 -87.58 1.54
CA LEU A 477 -54.11 -86.92 1.79
C LEU A 477 -53.82 -85.83 0.74
N LEU A 478 -54.04 -86.12 -0.54
CA LEU A 478 -53.82 -85.16 -1.62
C LEU A 478 -54.76 -83.96 -1.51
N TYR A 479 -56.02 -84.18 -1.10
CA TYR A 479 -56.98 -83.11 -0.82
C TYR A 479 -56.50 -82.18 0.31
N LEU A 480 -55.90 -82.73 1.37
CA LEU A 480 -55.35 -81.94 2.48
C LEU A 480 -54.18 -81.07 2.03
N LEU A 481 -53.29 -81.63 1.18
CA LEU A 481 -52.17 -80.89 0.59
C LEU A 481 -52.62 -79.76 -0.34
N GLN A 482 -53.70 -79.96 -1.11
CA GLN A 482 -54.26 -78.92 -1.98
C GLN A 482 -54.86 -77.75 -1.19
N THR A 483 -55.56 -78.04 -0.10
CA THR A 483 -56.36 -77.06 0.67
C THR A 483 -55.54 -76.24 1.67
N ASN A 484 -54.45 -76.80 2.22
CA ASN A 484 -53.56 -76.13 3.18
C ASN A 484 -52.18 -75.83 2.56
N PRO A 485 -51.92 -74.60 2.08
CA PRO A 485 -50.71 -74.27 1.32
C PRO A 485 -49.43 -74.29 2.17
N ASN A 486 -49.52 -74.22 3.50
CA ASN A 486 -48.36 -74.16 4.39
C ASN A 486 -47.48 -75.43 4.32
N TYR A 487 -48.07 -76.61 4.09
CA TYR A 487 -47.33 -77.86 4.02
C TYR A 487 -46.44 -77.91 2.78
N LEU A 488 -47.02 -77.57 1.61
CA LEU A 488 -46.29 -77.53 0.35
C LEU A 488 -45.31 -76.35 0.29
N ALA A 489 -45.66 -75.17 0.83
CA ALA A 489 -44.76 -74.03 0.91
C ALA A 489 -43.49 -74.34 1.73
N LYS A 490 -43.62 -75.00 2.88
CA LYS A 490 -42.47 -75.44 3.68
C LYS A 490 -41.66 -76.55 3.01
N LEU A 491 -42.33 -77.50 2.34
CA LEU A 491 -41.65 -78.54 1.58
C LEU A 491 -40.79 -77.96 0.46
N ILE A 492 -41.31 -76.98 -0.28
CA ILE A 492 -40.57 -76.29 -1.34
C ILE A 492 -39.31 -75.63 -0.78
N PHE A 493 -39.37 -75.05 0.42
CA PHE A 493 -38.23 -74.37 1.02
C PHE A 493 -37.19 -75.33 1.63
N ALA A 494 -37.59 -76.51 2.10
CA ALA A 494 -36.70 -77.51 2.67
C ALA A 494 -35.84 -78.27 1.63
N MET A 495 -36.01 -78.00 0.33
CA MET A 495 -35.35 -78.74 -0.74
C MET A 495 -33.96 -78.17 -1.11
N PRO A 496 -32.96 -79.02 -1.43
CA PRO A 496 -31.63 -78.56 -1.83
C PRO A 496 -31.62 -77.81 -3.18
N GLN A 497 -31.03 -76.62 -3.21
CA GLN A 497 -30.99 -75.70 -4.36
C GLN A 497 -30.20 -76.19 -5.60
N SER A 498 -29.46 -77.30 -5.50
CA SER A 498 -28.49 -77.70 -6.53
C SER A 498 -29.06 -78.58 -7.64
N LYS A 499 -30.25 -79.18 -7.49
CA LYS A 499 -30.97 -79.92 -8.56
C LYS A 499 -32.49 -79.93 -8.28
N THR A 500 -33.27 -79.77 -9.36
CA THR A 500 -34.73 -80.05 -9.51
C THR A 500 -35.79 -78.99 -9.13
N THR A 501 -35.86 -77.90 -9.91
CA THR A 501 -37.11 -77.12 -10.06
C THR A 501 -38.15 -77.85 -10.93
N LYS A 502 -37.73 -78.58 -11.99
CA LYS A 502 -38.65 -79.30 -12.90
C LYS A 502 -39.40 -80.48 -12.26
N PHE A 503 -38.79 -81.19 -11.31
CA PHE A 503 -39.46 -82.28 -10.58
C PHE A 503 -40.57 -81.73 -9.70
N MET A 504 -40.28 -80.66 -8.95
CA MET A 504 -41.27 -79.97 -8.13
C MET A 504 -42.37 -79.32 -8.97
N GLU A 505 -42.03 -78.75 -10.13
CA GLU A 505 -43.02 -78.26 -11.10
C GLU A 505 -43.97 -79.38 -11.54
N SER A 506 -43.46 -80.55 -11.91
CA SER A 506 -44.30 -81.70 -12.26
C SER A 506 -45.17 -82.18 -11.10
N VAL A 507 -44.61 -82.28 -9.88
CA VAL A 507 -45.34 -82.75 -8.69
C VAL A 507 -46.44 -81.76 -8.30
N ILE A 508 -46.15 -80.47 -8.26
CA ILE A 508 -47.11 -79.42 -7.91
C ILE A 508 -48.19 -79.31 -8.99
N LEU A 509 -47.82 -79.28 -10.28
CA LEU A 509 -48.82 -79.21 -11.34
C LEU A 509 -49.69 -80.47 -11.39
N THR A 510 -49.15 -81.66 -11.16
CA THR A 510 -49.96 -82.89 -11.09
C THR A 510 -50.89 -82.89 -9.87
N LEU A 511 -50.40 -82.44 -8.71
CA LEU A 511 -51.20 -82.29 -7.49
C LEU A 511 -52.38 -81.34 -7.68
N TYR A 512 -52.20 -80.25 -8.42
CA TYR A 512 -53.26 -79.29 -8.74
C TYR A 512 -53.89 -79.53 -10.12
N ASN A 513 -53.71 -80.73 -10.69
CA ASN A 513 -54.29 -81.15 -11.97
C ASN A 513 -54.14 -80.10 -13.08
N TYR A 514 -52.96 -79.49 -13.17
CA TYR A 514 -52.60 -78.43 -14.12
C TYR A 514 -53.56 -77.23 -14.11
N ALA A 515 -54.21 -76.96 -12.97
CA ALA A 515 -55.24 -75.94 -12.82
C ALA A 515 -56.39 -76.09 -13.83
N ALA A 516 -56.78 -77.32 -14.16
CA ALA A 516 -57.85 -77.59 -15.12
C ALA A 516 -59.21 -77.02 -14.71
N ASN A 517 -59.46 -76.89 -13.40
CA ASN A 517 -60.69 -76.31 -12.84
C ASN A 517 -60.41 -75.04 -12.02
N GLN A 518 -61.39 -74.13 -11.98
CA GLN A 518 -61.29 -72.84 -11.26
C GLN A 518 -60.95 -72.99 -9.77
N ARG A 519 -61.41 -74.08 -9.13
CA ARG A 519 -61.04 -74.42 -7.75
C ARG A 519 -59.54 -74.73 -7.62
N GLU A 520 -58.99 -75.51 -8.55
CA GLU A 520 -57.59 -75.93 -8.53
C GLU A 520 -56.67 -74.75 -8.86
N GLU A 521 -57.08 -73.87 -9.79
CA GLU A 521 -56.42 -72.60 -10.10
C GLU A 521 -56.35 -71.69 -8.86
N TYR A 522 -57.47 -71.47 -8.17
CA TYR A 522 -57.50 -70.64 -6.95
C TYR A 522 -56.57 -71.19 -5.85
N LEU A 523 -56.58 -72.50 -5.62
CA LEU A 523 -55.74 -73.12 -4.59
C LEU A 523 -54.24 -73.10 -4.98
N LEU A 524 -53.91 -73.22 -6.26
CA LEU A 524 -52.54 -73.09 -6.77
C LEU A 524 -52.02 -71.66 -6.61
N LEU A 525 -52.83 -70.65 -6.92
CA LEU A 525 -52.50 -69.24 -6.67
C LEU A 525 -52.33 -68.95 -5.17
N LYS A 526 -53.16 -69.55 -4.32
CA LYS A 526 -53.04 -69.46 -2.86
C LYS A 526 -51.72 -70.06 -2.37
N LEU A 527 -51.29 -71.21 -2.92
CA LEU A 527 -49.98 -71.79 -2.65
C LEU A 527 -48.84 -70.85 -3.06
N PHE A 528 -48.91 -70.24 -4.25
CA PHE A 528 -47.89 -69.31 -4.72
C PHE A 528 -47.77 -68.06 -3.84
N LYS A 529 -48.92 -67.51 -3.41
CA LYS A 529 -48.94 -66.38 -2.47
C LYS A 529 -48.27 -66.75 -1.14
N THR A 530 -48.62 -67.90 -0.56
CA THR A 530 -48.06 -68.34 0.72
C THR A 530 -46.56 -68.67 0.63
N ALA A 531 -46.12 -69.31 -0.46
CA ALA A 531 -44.70 -69.62 -0.67
C ALA A 531 -43.84 -68.35 -0.83
N LEU A 532 -44.31 -67.36 -1.61
CA LEU A 532 -43.61 -66.07 -1.77
C LEU A 532 -43.57 -65.27 -0.45
N GLN A 533 -44.66 -65.27 0.32
CA GLN A 533 -44.69 -64.63 1.64
C GLN A 533 -43.66 -65.24 2.60
N GLU A 534 -43.47 -66.56 2.56
CA GLU A 534 -42.50 -67.24 3.40
C GLU A 534 -41.04 -67.05 2.93
N GLU A 535 -40.81 -66.94 1.62
CA GLU A 535 -39.52 -66.60 1.03
C GLU A 535 -39.09 -65.16 1.38
N ILE A 536 -40.01 -64.19 1.31
CA ILE A 536 -39.74 -62.80 1.69
C ILE A 536 -39.46 -62.71 3.19
N LYS A 537 -40.26 -63.36 4.05
CA LYS A 537 -40.04 -63.36 5.50
C LYS A 537 -38.69 -63.95 5.92
N SER A 538 -38.21 -64.98 5.23
CA SER A 538 -36.95 -65.67 5.56
C SER A 538 -35.69 -65.00 4.96
N THR A 539 -35.82 -64.19 3.90
CA THR A 539 -34.68 -63.61 3.18
C THR A 539 -34.44 -62.11 3.48
N CYS A 540 -35.38 -61.42 4.17
CA CYS A 540 -35.33 -59.97 4.42
C CYS A 540 -34.32 -59.49 5.49
N LEU A 541 -33.47 -60.35 6.05
CA LEU A 541 -32.39 -59.92 6.97
C LEU A 541 -31.08 -59.53 6.26
N THR A 542 -30.99 -59.69 4.93
CA THR A 542 -29.71 -59.49 4.19
C THR A 542 -29.79 -58.44 3.06
N TYR A 543 -30.94 -57.77 2.85
CA TYR A 543 -31.19 -56.91 1.68
C TYR A 543 -31.25 -55.39 1.99
N VAL A 544 -30.62 -54.92 3.07
CA VAL A 544 -30.46 -53.46 3.36
C VAL A 544 -29.18 -52.88 2.74
N ILE A 545 -28.28 -53.67 2.14
CA ILE A 545 -26.95 -53.17 1.69
C ILE A 545 -26.81 -52.96 0.17
N CYS A 546 -27.77 -53.34 -0.69
CA CYS A 546 -27.56 -53.32 -2.15
C CYS A 546 -28.46 -52.34 -2.93
N PHE A 547 -28.49 -51.06 -2.54
CA PHE A 547 -28.93 -49.97 -3.41
C PHE A 547 -27.71 -49.21 -3.92
N HIS A 548 -26.95 -49.77 -4.87
CA HIS A 548 -26.10 -49.03 -5.81
C HIS A 548 -25.62 -49.98 -6.93
N GLY A 549 -26.08 -49.74 -8.16
CA GLY A 549 -25.43 -50.24 -9.38
C GLY A 549 -25.79 -51.67 -9.80
N ASP A 550 -26.57 -51.76 -10.85
CA ASP A 550 -26.64 -52.86 -11.83
C ASP A 550 -27.00 -54.29 -11.36
N VAL A 551 -28.20 -54.68 -11.80
CA VAL A 551 -28.67 -56.05 -12.05
C VAL A 551 -28.62 -56.97 -10.83
N ILE A 552 -29.69 -56.92 -10.06
CA ILE A 552 -30.01 -57.93 -9.06
C ILE A 552 -30.38 -59.23 -9.78
N ASP A 553 -29.41 -60.13 -9.96
CA ASP A 553 -29.66 -61.54 -10.25
C ASP A 553 -30.21 -62.20 -8.98
N ILE A 554 -31.48 -61.93 -8.66
CA ILE A 554 -32.17 -62.66 -7.60
C ILE A 554 -32.41 -64.07 -8.13
N LYS A 555 -31.64 -65.04 -7.62
CA LYS A 555 -32.03 -66.45 -7.61
C LYS A 555 -33.28 -66.59 -6.72
N MET A 556 -34.45 -66.23 -7.25
CA MET A 556 -35.77 -66.60 -6.72
C MET A 556 -36.16 -67.92 -7.39
N PRO A 557 -35.99 -69.08 -6.74
CA PRO A 557 -36.35 -70.37 -7.32
C PRO A 557 -37.85 -70.43 -7.70
N PHE A 558 -38.68 -69.66 -7.02
CA PHE A 558 -40.13 -69.68 -7.19
C PHE A 558 -40.62 -68.83 -8.37
N LEU A 559 -39.96 -67.70 -8.66
CA LEU A 559 -40.29 -66.83 -9.80
C LEU A 559 -39.91 -67.47 -11.14
N ALA A 560 -38.99 -68.45 -11.12
CA ALA A 560 -38.67 -69.28 -12.28
C ALA A 560 -39.76 -70.33 -12.59
N LEU A 561 -40.50 -70.78 -11.59
CA LEU A 561 -41.60 -71.77 -11.72
C LEU A 561 -42.92 -71.11 -12.15
N ALA A 562 -43.15 -69.86 -11.74
CA ALA A 562 -44.32 -69.07 -12.17
C ALA A 562 -44.19 -68.52 -13.61
N LYS A 563 -42.97 -68.28 -14.10
CA LYS A 563 -42.71 -67.72 -15.44
C LYS A 563 -42.88 -68.71 -16.60
N THR A 564 -42.91 -70.01 -16.35
CA THR A 564 -42.88 -71.02 -17.44
C THR A 564 -44.25 -71.41 -18.00
N ASN A 565 -45.37 -71.19 -17.30
CA ASN A 565 -46.66 -71.77 -17.72
C ASN A 565 -47.93 -70.89 -17.63
N PHE A 566 -47.87 -69.63 -17.18
CA PHE A 566 -49.03 -68.72 -17.25
C PHE A 566 -48.67 -67.41 -17.94
N THR A 567 -49.25 -67.17 -19.12
CA THR A 567 -49.38 -65.83 -19.69
C THR A 567 -50.39 -65.06 -18.86
N LEU A 568 -49.94 -64.48 -17.75
CA LEU A 568 -50.74 -63.54 -16.97
C LEU A 568 -51.06 -62.33 -17.85
N GLU A 569 -52.36 -62.04 -18.04
CA GLU A 569 -52.78 -60.78 -18.65
C GLU A 569 -52.22 -59.60 -17.84
N PRO A 570 -51.81 -58.49 -18.50
CA PRO A 570 -51.29 -57.30 -17.82
C PRO A 570 -52.24 -56.68 -16.78
N SER A 571 -53.55 -56.92 -16.92
CA SER A 571 -54.60 -56.47 -15.98
C SER A 571 -54.46 -57.09 -14.59
N MET A 572 -54.06 -58.37 -14.51
CA MET A 572 -53.83 -59.11 -13.26
C MET A 572 -52.53 -58.68 -12.54
N CYS A 573 -51.49 -58.31 -13.29
CA CYS A 573 -50.25 -57.79 -12.71
C CYS A 573 -50.43 -56.40 -12.09
N CYS A 574 -51.28 -55.54 -12.67
CA CYS A 574 -51.60 -54.23 -12.09
C CYS A 574 -52.43 -54.34 -10.80
N SER A 575 -53.39 -55.27 -10.73
CA SER A 575 -54.16 -55.49 -9.49
C SER A 575 -53.35 -56.14 -8.36
N PHE A 576 -52.28 -56.88 -8.68
CA PHE A 576 -51.41 -57.52 -7.68
C PHE A 576 -50.32 -56.59 -7.12
N VAL A 577 -49.88 -55.60 -7.90
CA VAL A 577 -48.94 -54.55 -7.43
C VAL A 577 -49.66 -53.46 -6.66
N ILE A 578 -50.93 -53.16 -6.98
CA ILE A 578 -51.74 -52.16 -6.25
C ILE A 578 -52.29 -52.70 -4.92
N ALA A 579 -52.45 -54.02 -4.75
CA ALA A 579 -52.89 -54.63 -3.48
C ALA A 579 -51.77 -54.84 -2.43
N ILE A 580 -50.51 -54.51 -2.74
CA ILE A 580 -49.37 -54.52 -1.78
C ILE A 580 -48.96 -53.08 -1.40
N GLY A 581 -49.58 -52.06 -2.02
CA GLY A 581 -49.32 -50.64 -1.74
C GLY A 581 -50.48 -49.88 -1.10
N SER A 582 -51.49 -50.55 -0.54
CA SER A 582 -52.64 -49.88 0.09
C SER A 582 -53.23 -50.70 1.25
N ASN A 583 -52.53 -50.69 2.38
CA ASN A 583 -53.05 -50.64 3.75
C ASN A 583 -51.91 -50.94 4.74
N GLY A 584 -51.42 -49.91 5.43
CA GLY A 584 -50.50 -49.99 6.56
C GLY A 584 -49.08 -49.60 6.23
#